data_AF-A0AAD0Q594-F1
#
_entry.id   AF-A0AAD0Q594-F1
#
_cell.length_a   1.000
_cell.length_b   1.000
_cell.length_c   1.000
_cell.angle_alpha   90.00
_cell.angle_beta   90.00
_cell.angle_gamma   90.00
#
_symmetry.space_group_name_H-M   'P 1'
#
loop_
_entity.id
_entity.type
_entity.pdbx_description
1 polymer ?
#
loop_
_entity_poly.entity_id
_entity_poly.type
_entity_poly.pdbx_seq_one_letter_code
_entity_poly.pdbx_strand_id
1 'polypeptide(L)'
;MTGTTRHDHGVPYVDEDLGEVDVALFSQQPAPGGEGVVVAGTCPRCHGATRTLFPWGRPGVGTKGALSLLFGRGATQKAEDAPEPLLAEVHFCECGHAHPHGPPDTSFTGCGAFWRLRR
;
A
#
# COMPACT_ATOMS: atom_id res chain seq x y z
N MET A 1 24.19 -7.82 -0.65
CA MET A 1 24.64 -6.44 -0.40
C MET A 1 23.44 -5.52 -0.51
N THR A 2 22.74 -5.26 0.60
CA THR A 2 21.62 -4.32 0.65
C THR A 2 22.19 -2.91 0.74
N GLY A 3 22.42 -2.27 -0.41
CA GLY A 3 22.69 -0.84 -0.43
C GLY A 3 21.45 -0.14 0.08
N THR A 4 21.55 0.53 1.24
CA THR A 4 20.48 1.40 1.72
C THR A 4 20.42 2.58 0.77
N THR A 5 19.54 2.52 -0.23
CA THR A 5 19.29 3.67 -1.11
C THR A 5 18.82 4.81 -0.23
N ARG A 6 19.55 5.94 -0.27
CA ARG A 6 19.28 7.10 0.57
C ARG A 6 18.02 7.80 0.07
N HIS A 7 17.08 8.08 0.97
CA HIS A 7 15.92 8.91 0.68
C HIS A 7 16.36 10.28 0.14
N ASP A 8 15.92 10.60 -1.08
CA ASP A 8 16.07 11.91 -1.69
C ASP A 8 14.91 12.81 -1.27
N HIS A 9 15.13 13.61 -0.23
CA HIS A 9 14.17 14.58 0.29
C HIS A 9 13.97 15.79 -0.64
N GLY A 10 14.88 16.01 -1.60
CA GLY A 10 14.87 17.18 -2.47
C GLY A 10 13.94 17.04 -3.68
N VAL A 11 13.51 15.82 -4.01
CA VAL A 11 12.62 15.62 -5.16
C VAL A 11 11.28 16.33 -4.94
N PRO A 12 10.75 17.10 -5.92
CA PRO A 12 9.43 17.72 -5.80
C PRO A 12 8.30 16.70 -5.70
N TYR A 13 7.17 17.10 -5.13
CA TYR A 13 5.91 16.37 -5.26
C TYR A 13 5.48 16.30 -6.74
N VAL A 14 4.90 15.17 -7.19
CA VAL A 14 4.69 14.93 -8.63
C VAL A 14 3.32 14.35 -9.06
N ASP A 15 2.54 13.71 -8.18
CA ASP A 15 1.26 13.04 -8.54
C ASP A 15 1.31 12.27 -9.88
N GLU A 16 2.25 11.33 -9.99
CA GLU A 16 2.61 10.67 -11.27
C GLU A 16 2.64 9.14 -11.15
N ASP A 17 2.13 8.48 -12.19
CA ASP A 17 2.23 7.04 -12.41
C ASP A 17 3.62 6.68 -12.93
N LEU A 18 4.41 5.95 -12.14
CA LEU A 18 5.72 5.42 -12.54
C LEU A 18 5.61 4.14 -13.39
N GLY A 19 4.40 3.65 -13.64
CA GLY A 19 4.14 2.44 -14.41
C GLY A 19 4.42 1.17 -13.61
N GLU A 20 5.11 0.22 -14.24
CA GLU A 20 5.33 -1.12 -13.69
C GLU A 20 6.73 -1.30 -13.09
N VAL A 21 6.76 -1.61 -11.80
CA VAL A 21 7.97 -1.78 -10.99
C VAL A 21 8.17 -3.24 -10.64
N ASP A 22 9.43 -3.68 -10.59
CA ASP A 22 9.78 -5.06 -10.25
C ASP A 22 9.36 -5.39 -8.80
N VAL A 23 8.57 -6.46 -8.66
CA VAL A 23 8.11 -7.00 -7.39
C VAL A 23 9.26 -7.39 -6.45
N ALA A 24 10.44 -7.73 -6.97
CA ALA A 24 11.61 -8.08 -6.18
C ALA A 24 12.12 -6.95 -5.27
N LEU A 25 11.69 -5.70 -5.53
CA LEU A 25 12.00 -4.54 -4.69
C LEU A 25 11.08 -4.42 -3.46
N PHE A 26 10.09 -5.30 -3.34
CA PHE A 26 9.06 -5.25 -2.31
C PHE A 26 8.92 -6.60 -1.59
N SER A 27 8.43 -6.52 -0.37
CA SER A 27 8.13 -7.66 0.48
C SER A 27 6.68 -7.60 0.93
N GLN A 28 6.04 -8.75 1.04
CA GLN A 28 4.70 -8.90 1.60
C GLN A 28 4.78 -9.76 2.86
N GLN A 29 4.19 -9.30 3.95
CA GLN A 29 4.13 -10.01 5.23
C GLN A 29 2.72 -9.92 5.81
N PRO A 30 2.24 -10.92 6.57
CA PRO A 30 1.01 -10.79 7.34
C PRO A 30 1.07 -9.57 8.28
N ALA A 31 -0.03 -8.84 8.40
CA ALA A 31 -0.12 -7.79 9.40
C ALA A 31 -0.08 -8.41 10.82
N PRO A 32 0.60 -7.77 11.79
CA PRO A 32 0.75 -8.34 13.14
C PRO A 32 -0.57 -8.68 13.85
N GLY A 33 -1.66 -7.95 13.58
CA GLY A 33 -2.98 -8.19 14.15
C GLY A 33 -3.86 -9.14 13.33
N GLY A 34 -3.34 -9.72 12.24
CA GLY A 34 -4.09 -10.60 11.34
C GLY A 34 -5.16 -9.89 10.49
N GLU A 35 -5.20 -8.57 10.53
CA GLU A 35 -6.21 -7.75 9.86
C GLU A 35 -5.96 -7.57 8.36
N GLY A 36 -4.83 -8.03 7.84
CA GLY A 36 -4.43 -7.78 6.45
C GLY A 36 -3.05 -8.31 6.11
N VAL A 37 -2.48 -7.76 5.04
CA VAL A 37 -1.06 -7.87 4.70
C VAL A 37 -0.43 -6.50 4.65
N VAL A 38 0.84 -6.47 5.02
CA VAL A 38 1.71 -5.32 4.90
C VAL A 38 2.60 -5.55 3.70
N VAL A 39 2.57 -4.62 2.75
CA VAL A 39 3.54 -4.53 1.66
C VAL A 39 4.55 -3.45 2.01
N ALA A 40 5.83 -3.78 1.99
CA ALA A 40 6.91 -2.86 2.32
C ALA A 40 8.04 -2.90 1.29
N GLY A 41 8.64 -1.76 1.01
CA GLY A 41 9.76 -1.61 0.08
C GLY A 41 10.28 -0.20 0.05
N THR A 42 10.86 0.19 -1.07
CA THR A 42 11.41 1.53 -1.28
C THR A 42 10.67 2.22 -2.42
N CYS A 43 10.29 3.49 -2.24
CA CYS A 43 9.72 4.28 -3.32
C CYS A 43 10.71 4.34 -4.49
N PRO A 44 10.31 3.96 -5.72
CA PRO A 44 11.22 3.96 -6.88
C PRO A 44 11.72 5.35 -7.29
N ARG A 45 11.06 6.42 -6.81
CA ARG A 45 11.39 7.80 -7.13
C ARG A 45 12.19 8.50 -6.04
N CYS A 46 11.63 8.65 -4.85
CA CYS A 46 12.31 9.36 -3.77
C CYS A 46 13.22 8.46 -2.93
N HIS A 47 13.20 7.15 -3.14
CA HIS A 47 13.98 6.19 -2.37
C HIS A 47 13.69 6.16 -0.86
N GLY A 48 12.61 6.80 -0.43
CA GLY A 48 12.09 6.66 0.94
C GLY A 48 11.46 5.29 1.16
N ALA A 49 11.58 4.75 2.37
CA ALA A 49 10.90 3.53 2.76
C ALA A 49 9.37 3.71 2.68
N THR A 50 8.66 2.80 2.04
CA THR A 50 7.20 2.81 1.92
C THR A 50 6.63 1.54 2.55
N ARG A 51 5.46 1.65 3.21
CA ARG A 51 4.82 0.54 3.90
C ARG A 51 3.30 0.72 3.95
N THR A 52 2.60 -0.08 3.17
CA THR A 52 1.13 -0.02 3.05
C THR A 52 0.49 -1.24 3.68
N LEU A 53 -0.56 -1.01 4.47
CA LEU A 53 -1.45 -2.06 4.98
C LEU A 53 -2.62 -2.24 4.00
N PHE A 54 -2.75 -3.44 3.45
CA PHE A 54 -3.92 -3.88 2.70
C PHE A 54 -4.80 -4.72 3.63
N PRO A 55 -5.87 -4.15 4.21
CA PRO A 55 -6.72 -4.85 5.14
C PRO A 55 -7.59 -5.90 4.41
N TRP A 56 -7.82 -7.03 5.06
CA TRP A 56 -8.79 -8.00 4.59
C TRP A 56 -10.21 -7.46 4.73
N GLY A 57 -11.05 -7.82 3.75
CA GLY A 57 -12.49 -7.59 3.86
C GLY A 57 -13.02 -8.23 5.13
N ARG A 58 -13.83 -7.47 5.88
CA ARG A 58 -14.58 -8.00 7.02
C ARG A 58 -15.86 -8.66 6.50
N PRO A 59 -16.08 -9.96 6.73
CA PRO A 59 -17.36 -10.58 6.40
C PRO A 59 -18.51 -9.88 7.14
N GLY A 60 -19.61 -9.60 6.45
CA GLY A 60 -20.85 -9.08 7.05
C GLY A 60 -20.96 -7.55 7.22
N VAL A 61 -19.97 -6.74 6.83
CA VAL A 61 -20.08 -5.26 6.83
C VAL A 61 -20.49 -4.64 5.49
N GLY A 62 -20.79 -5.46 4.48
CA GLY A 62 -21.49 -4.98 3.28
C GLY A 62 -22.95 -4.65 3.57
N THR A 63 -23.46 -3.53 3.06
CA THR A 63 -24.85 -3.06 3.25
C THR A 63 -25.91 -3.88 2.51
N LYS A 64 -25.55 -5.02 1.90
CA LYS A 64 -26.49 -5.87 1.16
C LYS A 64 -27.05 -6.99 2.03
N GLY A 65 -28.12 -6.66 2.75
CA GLY A 65 -29.15 -7.61 3.16
C GLY A 65 -29.19 -7.91 4.66
N ALA A 66 -30.41 -8.00 5.20
CA ALA A 66 -30.77 -8.37 6.57
C ALA A 66 -30.17 -9.71 7.09
N LEU A 67 -29.43 -10.44 6.25
CA LEU A 67 -28.71 -11.67 6.57
C LEU A 67 -27.41 -11.42 7.35
N SER A 68 -26.81 -10.23 7.32
CA SER A 68 -25.58 -9.96 8.09
C SER A 68 -25.77 -9.97 9.61
N LEU A 69 -27.01 -9.87 10.09
CA LEU A 69 -27.35 -9.98 11.49
C LEU A 69 -27.44 -11.44 11.97
N LEU A 70 -27.66 -12.39 11.05
CA LEU A 70 -27.78 -13.83 11.36
C LEU A 70 -26.43 -14.55 11.32
N PHE A 71 -25.49 -14.08 10.50
CA PHE A 71 -24.13 -14.58 10.44
C PHE A 71 -23.23 -13.60 11.19
N GLY A 72 -22.94 -13.90 12.46
CA GLY A 72 -22.18 -13.03 13.35
C GLY A 72 -20.90 -12.47 12.74
N ARG A 73 -20.40 -11.35 13.30
CA ARG A 73 -19.14 -10.68 12.91
C ARG A 73 -18.01 -11.71 12.76
N GLY A 74 -17.74 -12.13 11.52
CA GLY A 74 -16.66 -13.04 11.20
C GLY A 74 -15.30 -12.37 11.42
N ALA A 75 -14.28 -13.19 11.67
CA ALA A 75 -12.89 -12.72 11.67
C ALA A 75 -12.52 -12.15 10.28
N THR A 76 -11.65 -11.13 10.25
CA THR A 76 -10.98 -10.69 9.02
C THR A 76 -10.13 -11.83 8.50
N GLN A 77 -10.47 -12.39 7.35
CA GLN A 77 -9.73 -13.48 6.75
C GLN A 77 -9.54 -13.21 5.26
N LYS A 78 -8.38 -13.60 4.73
CA LYS A 78 -8.13 -13.65 3.30
C LYS A 78 -9.11 -14.65 2.68
N ALA A 79 -9.86 -14.26 1.65
CA ALA A 79 -10.64 -15.22 0.86
C ALA A 79 -9.69 -16.16 0.11
N GLU A 80 -10.05 -17.45 -0.02
CA GLU A 80 -9.17 -18.47 -0.59
C GLU A 80 -8.67 -18.11 -2.00
N ASP A 81 -9.52 -17.47 -2.82
CA ASP A 81 -9.21 -17.03 -4.20
C ASP A 81 -8.87 -15.53 -4.32
N ALA A 82 -8.58 -14.84 -3.22
CA ALA A 82 -8.22 -13.43 -3.30
C ALA A 82 -6.86 -13.23 -4.01
N PRO A 83 -6.77 -12.30 -4.99
CA PRO A 83 -5.53 -12.01 -5.68
C PRO A 83 -4.46 -11.49 -4.70
N GLU A 84 -3.19 -11.69 -5.01
CA GLU A 84 -2.07 -11.24 -4.16
C GLU A 84 -2.07 -9.71 -4.10
N PRO A 85 -2.26 -9.07 -2.92
CA PRO A 85 -2.37 -7.61 -2.83
C PRO A 85 -1.16 -6.88 -3.42
N LEU A 86 0.03 -7.47 -3.26
CA LEU A 86 1.26 -7.00 -3.88
C LEU A 86 1.11 -6.76 -5.40
N LEU A 87 0.44 -7.66 -6.13
CA LEU A 87 0.32 -7.60 -7.59
C LEU A 87 -1.02 -6.99 -8.07
N ALA A 88 -2.04 -7.01 -7.22
CA ALA A 88 -3.38 -6.58 -7.58
C ALA A 88 -3.61 -5.07 -7.46
N GLU A 89 -2.83 -4.41 -6.60
CA GLU A 89 -3.11 -3.04 -6.16
C GLU A 89 -2.16 -2.00 -6.79
N VAL A 90 -2.62 -0.74 -6.81
CA VAL A 90 -1.75 0.42 -7.06
C VAL A 90 -1.09 0.80 -5.74
N HIS A 91 0.24 0.89 -5.76
CA HIS A 91 1.05 1.27 -4.62
C HIS A 91 1.36 2.76 -4.70
N PHE A 92 1.37 3.42 -3.55
CA PHE A 92 1.71 4.83 -3.44
C PHE A 92 3.02 4.98 -2.67
N CYS A 93 3.74 6.07 -2.91
CA CYS A 93 4.87 6.45 -2.07
C CYS A 93 4.36 6.83 -0.69
N GLU A 94 4.55 5.99 0.33
CA GLU A 94 4.21 6.24 1.74
C GLU A 94 5.44 6.58 2.60
N CYS A 95 6.37 7.37 2.06
CA CYS A 95 7.63 7.69 2.75
C CYS A 95 7.49 8.59 3.98
N GLY A 96 6.31 9.20 4.20
CA GLY A 96 6.04 10.06 5.35
C GLY A 96 6.73 11.42 5.30
N HIS A 97 7.36 11.80 4.18
CA HIS A 97 8.07 13.07 4.03
C HIS A 97 7.30 14.07 3.17
N ALA A 98 7.17 15.31 3.64
CA ALA A 98 6.55 16.39 2.88
C ALA A 98 7.56 16.91 1.85
N HIS A 99 7.35 16.54 0.58
CA HIS A 99 8.23 16.95 -0.51
C HIS A 99 7.94 18.40 -0.96
N PRO A 100 8.96 19.12 -1.49
CA PRO A 100 8.78 20.47 -2.01
C PRO A 100 7.65 20.56 -3.05
N HIS A 101 6.98 21.72 -3.08
CA HIS A 101 5.89 22.02 -4.02
C HIS A 101 4.65 21.11 -3.90
N GLY A 102 4.52 20.35 -2.80
CA GLY A 102 3.29 19.64 -2.47
C GLY A 102 2.10 20.60 -2.28
N PRO A 103 0.90 20.25 -2.79
CA PRO A 103 -0.30 21.02 -2.52
C PRO A 103 -0.55 21.16 -1.00
N PRO A 104 -1.07 22.30 -0.53
CA PRO A 104 -1.29 22.54 0.91
C PRO A 104 -2.31 21.58 1.53
N ASP A 105 -3.21 21.03 0.71
CA ASP A 105 -4.34 20.19 1.14
C ASP A 105 -4.10 18.69 0.85
N THR A 106 -2.86 18.25 0.60
CA THR A 106 -2.58 16.82 0.42
C THR A 106 -2.91 16.07 1.71
N SER A 107 -3.86 15.14 1.63
CA SER A 107 -4.28 14.28 2.75
C SER A 107 -3.24 13.24 3.16
N PHE A 108 -2.15 13.13 2.41
CA PHE A 108 -1.13 12.10 2.57
C PHE A 108 0.27 12.70 2.37
N THR A 109 1.25 12.23 3.15
CA THR A 109 2.62 12.77 3.19
C THR A 109 3.60 11.86 2.45
N GLY A 110 3.97 12.23 1.22
CA GLY A 110 4.97 11.54 0.40
C GLY A 110 5.26 12.28 -0.90
N CYS A 111 6.00 11.66 -1.83
CA CYS A 111 6.40 12.35 -3.07
C CYS A 111 5.30 12.41 -4.15
N GLY A 112 4.14 11.81 -3.90
CA GLY A 112 3.00 11.78 -4.82
C GLY A 112 3.10 10.73 -5.93
N ALA A 113 4.22 10.01 -6.05
CA ALA A 113 4.33 8.96 -7.05
C ALA A 113 3.50 7.72 -6.67
N PHE A 114 2.95 7.05 -7.69
CA PHE A 114 2.26 5.76 -7.59
C PHE A 114 2.70 4.80 -8.70
N TRP A 115 2.52 3.50 -8.50
CA TRP A 115 2.96 2.46 -9.44
C TRP A 115 2.19 1.15 -9.27
N ARG A 116 2.35 0.24 -10.24
CA ARG A 116 1.93 -1.16 -10.12
C ARG A 116 3.15 -2.07 -10.02
N LEU A 117 2.99 -3.23 -9.41
CA LEU A 117 4.05 -4.24 -9.35
C LEU A 117 3.85 -5.31 -10.42
N ARG A 118 4.96 -5.74 -11.02
CA ARG A 118 5.00 -6.88 -11.96
C ARG A 118 6.06 -7.90 -11.53
N ARG A 119 5.85 -9.14 -11.97
CA ARG A 119 6.81 -10.23 -11.82
C ARG A 119 7.95 -10.16 -12.83
#